data_AF-A0AAN8IFA0-F1
#
_entry.id   AF-A0AAN8IFA0-F1
#
_cell.length_a   1.000
_cell.length_b   1.000
_cell.length_c   1.000
_cell.angle_alpha   90.00
_cell.angle_beta   90.00
_cell.angle_gamma   90.00
#
_symmetry.space_group_name_H-M   'P 1'
#
loop_
_entity.id
_entity.type
_entity.pdbx_description
1 polymer ?
#
loop_
_entity_poly.entity_id
_entity_poly.type
_entity_poly.pdbx_seq_one_letter_code
_entity_poly.pdbx_strand_id
1 'polypeptide(L)'
;PILITFLQDVTRAVESIRRKHELTVAGMREIIANSIMIMQTKIADATRRRRNFTKEATAILQEYYADHFNHPYPNEKEKLLLAAKCHISLQQVGAQVFK
;
A
#
# COMPACT_ATOMS: atom_id res chain seq x y z
N PRO A 1 -6.72 -61.38 9.66
CA PRO A 1 -7.41 -60.48 8.70
C PRO A 1 -7.99 -59.22 9.36
N ILE A 2 -8.89 -59.37 10.34
CA ILE A 2 -9.63 -58.26 10.99
C ILE A 2 -8.72 -57.30 11.78
N LEU A 3 -7.76 -57.83 12.55
CA LEU A 3 -6.83 -56.99 13.31
C LEU A 3 -5.91 -56.16 12.38
N ILE A 4 -5.53 -56.73 11.24
CA ILE A 4 -4.68 -56.06 10.25
C ILE A 4 -5.43 -54.90 9.60
N THR A 5 -6.70 -55.11 9.21
CA THR A 5 -7.54 -54.04 8.64
C THR A 5 -7.80 -52.94 9.66
N PHE A 6 -8.06 -53.30 10.93
CA PHE A 6 -8.23 -52.32 12.00
C PHE A 6 -6.99 -51.43 12.20
N LEU A 7 -5.79 -52.03 12.22
CA LEU A 7 -4.54 -51.28 12.34
C LEU A 7 -4.29 -50.36 11.13
N GLN A 8 -4.63 -50.82 9.92
CA GLN A 8 -4.56 -50.01 8.71
C GLN A 8 -5.52 -48.80 8.77
N ASP A 9 -6.74 -48.99 9.27
CA ASP A 9 -7.73 -47.92 9.43
C ASP A 9 -7.30 -46.87 10.46
N VAL A 10 -6.76 -47.31 11.60
CA VAL A 10 -6.19 -46.40 12.62
C VAL A 10 -5.03 -45.60 12.04
N THR A 11 -4.12 -46.25 11.30
CA THR A 11 -2.98 -45.59 10.66
C THR A 11 -3.47 -44.52 9.67
N ARG A 12 -4.47 -44.85 8.85
CA ARG A 12 -5.08 -43.90 7.90
C ARG A 12 -5.75 -42.72 8.61
N ALA A 13 -6.43 -42.98 9.73
CA ALA A 13 -7.06 -41.93 10.53
C ALA A 13 -6.02 -40.96 11.11
N VAL A 14 -4.92 -41.47 11.67
CA VAL A 14 -3.82 -40.66 12.21
C VAL A 14 -3.18 -39.80 11.12
N GLU A 15 -2.89 -40.37 9.94
CA GLU A 15 -2.31 -39.61 8.82
C GLU A 15 -3.27 -38.52 8.31
N SER A 16 -4.57 -38.78 8.30
CA SER A 16 -5.59 -37.77 7.96
C SER A 16 -5.59 -36.60 8.95
N ILE A 17 -5.48 -36.89 10.26
CA ILE A 17 -5.39 -35.86 11.30
C ILE A 17 -4.10 -35.05 11.13
N ARG A 18 -2.97 -35.72 10.91
CA ARG A 18 -1.67 -35.07 10.73
C ARG A 18 -1.67 -34.12 9.53
N ARG A 19 -2.20 -34.57 8.39
CA ARG A 19 -2.33 -33.74 7.19
C ARG A 19 -3.20 -32.52 7.44
N LYS A 20 -4.33 -32.66 8.12
CA LYS A 20 -5.19 -31.52 8.47
C LYS A 20 -4.45 -30.53 9.37
N HIS A 21 -3.72 -31.02 10.37
CA HIS A 21 -2.91 -30.18 11.24
C HIS A 21 -1.86 -29.39 10.46
N GLU A 22 -1.11 -30.06 9.57
CA GLU A 22 -0.12 -29.41 8.71
C GLU A 22 -0.74 -28.29 7.86
N LEU A 23 -1.91 -28.54 7.25
CA LEU A 23 -2.64 -27.54 6.46
C LEU A 23 -3.11 -26.36 7.33
N THR A 24 -3.64 -26.62 8.53
CA THR A 24 -4.06 -25.56 9.46
C THR A 24 -2.87 -24.70 9.89
N VAL A 25 -1.74 -25.31 10.21
CA VAL A 25 -0.51 -24.60 10.58
C VAL A 25 0.00 -23.76 9.41
N ALA A 26 -0.01 -24.29 8.18
CA ALA A 26 0.37 -23.54 6.99
C ALA A 26 -0.54 -22.32 6.77
N GLY A 27 -1.87 -22.48 6.88
CA GLY A 27 -2.81 -21.37 6.75
C GLY A 27 -2.63 -20.30 7.82
N MET A 28 -2.37 -20.69 9.08
CA MET A 28 -2.06 -19.73 10.14
C MET A 28 -0.79 -18.91 9.84
N ARG A 29 0.26 -19.56 9.34
CA ARG A 29 1.50 -18.88 8.95
C ARG A 29 1.26 -17.86 7.82
N GLU A 30 0.44 -18.21 6.84
CA GLU A 30 0.07 -17.31 5.75
C GLU A 30 -0.70 -16.07 6.25
N ILE A 31 -1.71 -16.29 7.12
CA ILE A 31 -2.48 -15.19 7.73
C ILE A 31 -1.57 -14.24 8.51
N ILE A 32 -0.65 -14.78 9.30
CA ILE A 32 0.31 -13.99 10.08
C ILE A 32 1.23 -13.20 9.14
N ALA A 33 1.80 -13.84 8.12
CA ALA A 33 2.70 -13.20 7.17
C ALA A 33 2.02 -12.03 6.42
N ASN A 34 0.79 -12.26 5.93
CA ASN A 34 0.00 -11.23 5.25
C ASN A 34 -0.32 -10.05 6.20
N SER A 35 -0.66 -10.35 7.45
CA SER A 35 -0.93 -9.34 8.46
C SER A 35 0.31 -8.48 8.75
N ILE A 36 1.48 -9.13 8.90
CA ILE A 36 2.76 -8.43 9.12
C ILE A 36 3.08 -7.53 7.93
N MET A 37 2.94 -8.03 6.70
CA MET A 37 3.19 -7.24 5.49
C MET A 37 2.32 -5.98 5.45
N ILE A 38 1.01 -6.12 5.70
CA ILE A 38 0.07 -4.97 5.73
C ILE A 38 0.46 -3.98 6.84
N MET A 39 0.82 -4.47 8.03
CA MET A 39 1.25 -3.62 9.14
C MET A 39 2.53 -2.86 8.79
N GLN A 40 3.51 -3.52 8.18
CA GLN A 40 4.75 -2.91 7.74
C GLN A 40 4.50 -1.79 6.71
N THR A 41 3.63 -2.01 5.73
CA THR A 41 3.24 -0.97 4.76
C THR A 41 2.61 0.23 5.46
N LYS A 42 1.67 0.00 6.38
CA LYS A 42 1.02 1.09 7.13
C LYS A 42 2.02 1.89 7.96
N ILE A 43 2.97 1.22 8.63
CA ILE A 43 4.03 1.89 9.39
C ILE A 43 4.92 2.70 8.44
N ALA A 44 5.31 2.14 7.30
CA ALA A 44 6.13 2.84 6.31
C ALA A 44 5.43 4.11 5.79
N ASP A 45 4.12 4.03 5.50
CA ASP A 45 3.33 5.19 5.05
C ASP A 45 3.15 6.23 6.16
N ALA A 46 2.87 5.80 7.40
CA ALA A 46 2.71 6.71 8.54
C ALA A 46 4.03 7.41 8.94
N THR A 47 5.16 6.70 8.82
CA THR A 47 6.50 7.24 9.13
C THR A 47 7.13 7.99 7.95
N ARG A 48 6.53 7.90 6.76
CA ARG A 48 6.97 8.66 5.58
C ARG A 48 6.80 10.15 5.86
N ARG A 49 7.91 10.83 6.14
CA ARG A 49 7.91 12.28 6.35
C ARG A 49 7.28 12.97 5.14
N ARG A 50 6.23 13.78 5.37
CA ARG A 50 5.78 14.79 4.41
C ARG A 50 7.00 15.66 4.10
N ARG A 51 7.51 15.56 2.88
CA ARG A 51 8.57 16.45 2.42
C ARG A 51 7.90 17.80 2.16
N ASN A 52 8.39 18.85 2.81
CA ASN A 52 8.07 20.21 2.40
C ASN A 52 8.53 20.39 0.95
N PHE A 53 7.78 21.17 0.18
CA PHE A 53 8.22 21.52 -1.17
C PHE A 53 9.53 22.30 -1.12
N THR A 54 10.32 22.18 -2.19
CA THR A 54 11.51 23.01 -2.34
C THR A 54 11.06 24.48 -2.44
N LYS A 55 11.98 25.40 -2.10
CA LYS A 55 11.71 26.85 -2.27
C LYS A 55 11.37 27.18 -3.73
N GLU A 56 12.07 26.53 -4.67
CA GLU A 56 11.83 26.65 -6.11
C GLU A 56 10.43 26.18 -6.50
N ALA A 57 10.03 24.97 -6.10
CA ALA A 57 8.68 24.46 -6.37
C ALA A 57 7.60 25.38 -5.77
N THR A 58 7.85 25.91 -4.57
CA THR A 58 6.94 26.86 -3.93
C THR A 58 6.81 28.15 -4.74
N ALA A 59 7.93 28.70 -5.22
CA ALA A 59 7.94 29.92 -6.04
C ALA A 59 7.21 29.72 -7.37
N ILE A 60 7.44 28.60 -8.07
CA ILE A 60 6.75 28.27 -9.34
C ILE A 60 5.24 28.21 -9.14
N LEU A 61 4.78 27.57 -8.06
CA LEU A 61 3.35 27.46 -7.75
C LEU A 61 2.74 28.83 -7.38
N GLN A 62 3.48 29.67 -6.66
CA GLN A 62 3.05 31.02 -6.30
C GLN A 62 2.96 31.95 -7.52
N GLU A 63 3.94 31.87 -8.42
CA GLU A 63 3.95 32.62 -9.69
C GLU A 63 2.73 32.24 -10.54
N TYR A 64 2.48 30.94 -10.72
CA TYR A 64 1.29 30.47 -11.43
C TYR A 64 0.00 31.03 -10.84
N TYR A 65 -0.13 31.02 -9.51
CA TYR A 65 -1.30 31.57 -8.81
C TYR A 65 -1.47 33.07 -9.05
N ALA A 66 -0.38 33.83 -8.99
CA ALA A 66 -0.40 35.27 -9.23
C ALA A 66 -0.84 35.60 -10.67
N ASP A 67 -0.33 34.87 -11.66
CA ASP A 67 -0.67 35.06 -13.07
C ASP A 67 -2.11 34.63 -13.39
N HIS A 68 -2.68 33.70 -12.61
CA HIS A 68 -4.02 33.15 -12.80
C HIS A 68 -4.99 33.60 -11.70
N PHE A 69 -4.82 34.82 -11.18
CA PHE A 69 -5.60 35.33 -10.04
C PHE A 69 -7.13 35.21 -10.22
N ASN A 70 -7.64 35.44 -11.43
CA ASN A 70 -9.08 35.38 -11.72
C ASN A 70 -9.61 33.94 -11.89
N HIS A 71 -8.75 32.98 -12.23
CA HIS A 71 -9.11 31.58 -12.40
C HIS A 71 -7.93 30.67 -12.00
N PRO A 72 -7.65 30.54 -10.69
CA PRO A 72 -6.44 29.89 -10.18
C PRO A 72 -6.50 28.35 -10.28
N TYR A 73 -7.46 27.81 -11.04
CA TYR A 73 -7.71 26.40 -11.19
C TYR A 73 -7.06 25.90 -12.49
N PRO A 74 -5.84 25.32 -12.41
CA PRO A 74 -5.20 24.77 -13.58
C PRO A 74 -6.04 23.64 -14.18
N ASN A 75 -6.18 23.64 -15.50
CA ASN A 75 -6.73 22.50 -16.23
C ASN A 75 -5.77 21.30 -16.14
N GLU A 76 -6.18 20.14 -16.64
CA GLU A 76 -5.41 18.90 -16.50
C GLU A 76 -4.01 18.98 -17.13
N LYS A 77 -3.89 19.67 -18.26
CA LYS A 77 -2.62 19.90 -18.96
C LYS A 77 -1.71 20.82 -18.15
N GLU A 78 -2.24 21.89 -17.57
CA GLU A 78 -1.49 22.82 -16.72
C GLU A 78 -1.03 22.16 -15.43
N LYS A 79 -1.88 21.33 -14.80
CA LYS A 79 -1.50 20.53 -13.63
C LYS A 79 -0.32 19.62 -13.94
N LEU A 80 -0.33 18.95 -15.10
CA LEU A 80 0.79 18.07 -15.53
C LEU A 80 2.08 18.86 -15.71
N LEU A 81 2.02 20.05 -16.31
CA LEU A 81 3.19 20.92 -16.51
C LEU A 81 3.74 21.44 -15.16
N LEU A 82 2.87 21.87 -14.25
CA LEU A 82 3.28 22.31 -12.91
C LEU A 82 3.90 21.18 -12.10
N ALA A 83 3.31 19.97 -12.16
CA ALA A 83 3.85 18.78 -11.51
C ALA A 83 5.26 18.45 -12.01
N ALA A 84 5.45 18.50 -13.34
CA ALA A 84 6.74 18.25 -13.99
C ALA A 84 7.80 19.29 -13.58
N LYS A 85 7.44 20.60 -13.62
CA LYS A 85 8.34 21.70 -13.24
C LYS A 85 8.74 21.66 -11.76
N CYS A 86 7.80 21.31 -10.89
CA CYS A 86 8.02 21.30 -9.44
C CYS A 86 8.61 19.98 -8.92
N HIS A 87 8.74 18.95 -9.77
CA HIS A 87 9.13 17.59 -9.39
C HIS A 87 8.25 16.99 -8.28
N ILE A 88 6.94 17.22 -8.37
CA ILE A 88 5.92 16.71 -7.43
C ILE A 88 4.84 15.94 -8.17
N SER A 89 4.01 15.18 -7.44
CA SER A 89 2.90 14.45 -8.05
C SER A 89 1.76 15.38 -8.46
N LEU A 90 0.97 14.96 -9.44
CA LEU A 90 -0.23 15.68 -9.88
C LEU A 90 -1.21 15.95 -8.72
N GLN A 91 -1.32 14.98 -7.81
CA GLN A 91 -2.13 15.09 -6.60
C GLN A 91 -1.60 16.18 -5.66
N GLN A 92 -0.28 16.34 -5.55
CA GLN A 92 0.36 17.38 -4.74
C GLN A 92 0.13 18.79 -5.31
N VAL A 93 0.12 18.96 -6.63
CA VAL A 93 -0.20 20.26 -7.27
C VAL A 93 -1.62 20.70 -6.91
N GLY A 94 -2.60 19.80 -7.05
CA GLY A 94 -3.98 20.10 -6.65
C GLY A 94 -4.09 20.47 -5.17
N ALA A 95 -3.43 19.73 -4.28
CA ALA A 95 -3.50 20.02 -2.85
C ALA A 95 -2.85 21.35 -2.42
N GLN A 96 -1.91 21.89 -3.21
CA GLN A 96 -1.13 23.08 -2.84
C GLN A 96 -1.64 24.38 -3.46
N VAL A 97 -2.20 24.34 -4.69
CA VAL A 97 -2.72 25.54 -5.36
C VAL A 97 -4.04 26.01 -4.73
N PHE A 98 -4.72 25.17 -3.94
CA PHE A 98 -6.02 25.46 -3.30
C PHE A 98 -5.93 25.70 -1.78
N LYS A 99 -4.75 26.05 -1.26
CA LYS A 99 -4.55 26.40 0.16
C LYS A 99 -4.26 27.87 0.36
#